data_AF-A0A1H0FZL7-F1
#
_entry.id   AF-A0A1H0FZL7-F1
#
_cell.length_a   1.000
_cell.length_b   1.000
_cell.length_c   1.000
_cell.angle_alpha   90.00
_cell.angle_beta   90.00
_cell.angle_gamma   90.00
#
_symmetry.space_group_name_H-M   'P 1'
#
loop_
_entity.id
_entity.type
_entity.pdbx_description
1 polymer ?
#
loop_
_entity_poly.entity_id
_entity_poly.type
_entity_poly.pdbx_seq_one_letter_code
_entity_poly.pdbx_strand_id
1 'polypeptide(L)'
;MFHTFLVYVASSGRPPHELVRPSLVKLDEAFVKEFEGMTSEAVSRNELEGVRNRLTGDILARLDEKAMRFLLTLHDGEPDFDAIGLPQAAELPAVRWKVLNLVKLKEQNPAKHLKQRREIQGILS
;
A
#
# COMPACT_ATOMS: atom_id res chain seq x y z
N MET A 1 2.75 -8.43 12.17
CA MET A 1 1.70 -8.25 11.13
C MET A 1 1.94 -7.03 10.24
N PHE A 2 2.26 -5.83 10.75
CA PHE A 2 2.48 -4.64 9.90
C PHE A 2 3.62 -4.79 8.88
N HIS A 3 4.80 -5.31 9.27
CA HIS A 3 5.88 -5.56 8.30
C HIS A 3 5.49 -6.59 7.23
N THR A 4 4.66 -7.57 7.57
CA THR A 4 4.09 -8.51 6.60
C THR A 4 3.18 -7.78 5.61
N PHE A 5 2.39 -6.80 6.07
CA PHE A 5 1.62 -5.93 5.17
C PHE A 5 2.51 -5.17 4.16
N LEU A 6 3.69 -4.70 4.58
CA LEU A 6 4.66 -4.07 3.67
C LEU A 6 5.19 -5.06 2.60
N VAL A 7 5.28 -6.34 2.91
CA VAL A 7 5.57 -7.38 1.90
C VAL A 7 4.43 -7.54 0.90
N TYR A 8 3.17 -7.45 1.33
CA TYR A 8 2.03 -7.42 0.40
C TYR A 8 2.04 -6.17 -0.48
N VAL A 9 2.42 -5.01 0.06
CA VAL A 9 2.65 -3.78 -0.72
C VAL A 9 3.74 -4.02 -1.77
N ALA A 10 4.85 -4.66 -1.39
CA ALA A 10 5.93 -5.02 -2.29
C ALA A 10 5.57 -6.12 -3.31
N SER A 11 4.44 -6.81 -3.12
CA SER A 11 3.93 -7.83 -4.04
C SER A 11 2.83 -7.32 -4.97
N SER A 12 2.34 -6.09 -4.75
CA SER A 12 1.20 -5.52 -5.47
C SER A 12 1.61 -4.78 -6.74
N GLY A 13 0.75 -4.84 -7.77
CA GLY A 13 0.90 -4.02 -8.98
C GLY A 13 0.70 -2.52 -8.72
N ARG A 14 0.03 -2.13 -7.63
CA ARG A 14 -0.26 -0.72 -7.32
C ARG A 14 0.95 0.02 -6.73
N PRO A 15 1.11 1.33 -6.97
CA PRO A 15 2.13 2.13 -6.30
C PRO A 15 1.97 2.09 -4.77
N PRO A 16 3.07 2.07 -3.99
CA PRO A 16 2.98 1.91 -2.53
C PRO A 16 2.10 2.96 -1.83
N HIS A 17 2.20 4.24 -2.21
CA HIS A 17 1.41 5.31 -1.59
C HIS A 17 -0.10 5.10 -1.75
N GLU A 18 -0.57 4.48 -2.83
CA GLU A 18 -1.99 4.22 -3.04
C GLU A 18 -2.56 3.10 -2.16
N LEU A 19 -1.70 2.19 -1.68
CA LEU A 19 -2.12 1.09 -0.79
C LEU A 19 -2.08 1.53 0.67
N VAL A 20 -1.11 2.39 0.99
CA VAL A 20 -0.87 2.89 2.34
C VAL A 20 -1.82 4.05 2.67
N ARG A 21 -2.08 4.92 1.69
CA ARG A 21 -2.98 6.07 1.79
C ARG A 21 -3.94 6.09 0.59
N PRO A 22 -4.95 5.20 0.58
CA PRO A 22 -5.86 5.08 -0.55
C PRO A 22 -6.78 6.31 -0.70
N SER A 23 -7.12 6.65 -1.93
CA SER A 23 -8.23 7.56 -2.23
C SER A 23 -9.55 6.91 -1.82
N LEU A 24 -10.34 7.58 -0.99
CA LEU A 24 -11.61 7.05 -0.51
C LEU A 24 -12.68 7.15 -1.60
N VAL A 25 -13.27 6.02 -1.96
CA VAL A 25 -14.41 5.95 -2.88
C VAL A 25 -15.72 5.97 -2.08
N LYS A 26 -16.75 6.61 -2.63
CA LYS A 26 -18.10 6.57 -2.08
C LYS A 26 -18.63 5.14 -2.10
N LEU A 27 -19.20 4.68 -0.98
CA LEU A 27 -19.69 3.30 -0.85
C LEU A 27 -21.17 3.15 -1.20
N ASP A 28 -21.88 4.22 -1.61
CA ASP A 28 -23.33 4.23 -1.85
C ASP A 28 -23.81 3.02 -2.69
N GLU A 29 -23.36 2.93 -3.94
CA GLU A 29 -23.79 1.87 -4.87
C GLU A 29 -23.27 0.49 -4.47
N ALA A 30 -22.01 0.42 -4.03
CA ALA A 30 -21.38 -0.84 -3.62
C ALA A 30 -22.05 -1.44 -2.37
N PHE A 31 -22.50 -0.60 -1.43
CA PHE A 31 -23.20 -1.02 -0.23
C PHE A 31 -24.54 -1.67 -0.56
N VAL A 32 -25.35 -1.02 -1.39
CA VAL A 32 -26.64 -1.56 -1.84
C VAL A 32 -26.45 -2.89 -2.59
N LYS A 33 -25.43 -2.95 -3.46
CA LYS A 33 -25.22 -4.10 -4.34
C LYS A 33 -24.58 -5.31 -3.65
N GLU A 34 -23.76 -5.11 -2.62
CA GLU A 34 -22.91 -6.17 -2.06
C GLU A 34 -23.10 -6.41 -0.55
N PHE A 35 -23.86 -5.56 0.15
CA PHE A 35 -24.03 -5.66 1.61
C PHE A 35 -25.50 -5.69 2.06
N GLU A 36 -26.33 -4.80 1.50
CA GLU A 36 -27.73 -4.66 1.91
C GLU A 36 -28.51 -5.97 1.65
N GLY A 37 -28.98 -6.61 2.73
CA GLY A 37 -29.70 -7.88 2.66
C GLY A 37 -28.85 -9.10 2.28
N MET A 38 -27.54 -8.93 2.08
CA MET A 38 -26.62 -10.02 1.64
C MET A 38 -25.68 -10.51 2.74
N THR A 39 -25.61 -9.80 3.86
CA THR A 39 -24.73 -10.10 4.99
C THR A 39 -25.42 -10.95 6.05
N SER A 40 -24.68 -11.87 6.67
CA SER A 40 -25.21 -12.74 7.75
C SER A 40 -25.57 -11.94 9.01
N GLU A 41 -24.83 -10.87 9.27
CA GLU A 41 -25.09 -9.87 10.30
C GLU A 41 -25.24 -8.52 9.62
N ALA A 42 -26.32 -7.80 9.96
CA ALA A 42 -26.58 -6.50 9.37
C ALA A 42 -25.44 -5.52 9.67
N VAL A 43 -24.89 -4.91 8.63
CA VAL A 43 -23.87 -3.87 8.73
C VAL A 43 -24.36 -2.63 8.03
N SER A 44 -24.15 -1.47 8.65
CA SER A 44 -24.45 -0.19 8.02
C SER A 44 -23.28 0.31 7.19
N ARG A 45 -23.57 1.13 6.19
CA ARG A 45 -22.56 1.84 5.42
C ARG A 45 -21.63 2.67 6.32
N ASN A 46 -22.17 3.36 7.31
CA ASN A 46 -21.40 4.20 8.23
C ASN A 46 -20.37 3.38 9.02
N GLU A 47 -20.72 2.15 9.39
CA GLU A 47 -19.77 1.23 10.03
C GLU A 47 -18.64 0.84 9.09
N LEU A 48 -18.92 0.51 7.83
CA LEU A 48 -17.89 0.21 6.83
C LEU A 48 -16.95 1.39 6.59
N GLU A 49 -17.51 2.60 6.46
CA GLU A 49 -16.72 3.82 6.30
C GLU A 49 -15.87 4.11 7.55
N GLY A 50 -16.44 3.91 8.74
CA GLY A 50 -15.75 4.04 10.01
C GLY A 50 -14.59 3.04 10.16
N VAL A 51 -14.81 1.77 9.80
CA VAL A 51 -13.76 0.73 9.80
C VAL A 51 -12.65 1.08 8.81
N ARG A 52 -12.98 1.51 7.59
CA ARG A 52 -12.00 1.92 6.58
C ARG A 52 -11.12 3.07 7.07
N ASN A 53 -11.73 4.08 7.69
CA ASN A 53 -11.01 5.23 8.23
C ASN A 53 -10.07 4.82 9.36
N ARG A 54 -10.54 3.96 10.28
CA ARG A 54 -9.69 3.41 11.36
C ARG A 54 -8.53 2.59 10.80
N LEU A 55 -8.80 1.67 9.86
CA LEU A 55 -7.78 0.84 9.22
C LEU A 55 -6.69 1.69 8.56
N THR A 56 -7.08 2.73 7.82
CA THR A 56 -6.13 3.64 7.17
C THR A 56 -5.32 4.42 8.19
N GLY A 57 -5.97 4.97 9.23
CA GLY A 57 -5.29 5.65 10.34
C GLY A 57 -4.29 4.74 11.07
N ASP A 58 -4.67 3.48 11.30
CA ASP A 58 -3.85 2.46 11.92
C ASP A 58 -2.60 2.11 11.11
N ILE A 59 -2.73 2.04 9.77
CA ILE A 59 -1.60 1.83 8.87
C ILE A 59 -0.65 3.03 8.94
N LEU A 60 -1.18 4.25 8.84
CA LEU A 60 -0.37 5.48 8.86
C LEU A 60 0.37 5.65 10.19
N ALA A 61 -0.27 5.35 11.32
CA ALA A 61 0.34 5.43 12.64
C ALA A 61 1.50 4.44 12.85
N ARG A 62 1.61 3.39 12.02
CA ARG A 62 2.67 2.37 12.09
C ARG A 62 3.80 2.60 11.09
N LEU A 63 3.67 3.57 10.19
CA LEU A 63 4.74 3.96 9.27
C LEU A 63 5.81 4.76 10.00
N ASP A 64 6.69 4.05 10.68
CA ASP A 64 7.89 4.63 11.25
C ASP A 64 8.97 4.91 10.17
N GLU A 65 10.11 5.42 10.61
CA GLU A 65 11.24 5.74 9.74
C GLU A 65 11.74 4.51 8.94
N LYS A 66 11.72 3.32 9.55
CA LYS A 66 12.17 2.09 8.91
C LYS A 66 11.21 1.62 7.83
N ALA A 67 9.91 1.70 8.10
CA ALA A 67 8.87 1.42 7.12
C ALA A 67 8.94 2.40 5.94
N MET A 68 9.15 3.69 6.21
CA MET A 68 9.33 4.70 5.15
C MET A 68 10.59 4.45 4.33
N ARG A 69 11.71 4.11 4.98
CA ARG A 69 12.95 3.70 4.30
C ARG A 69 12.69 2.51 3.37
N PHE A 70 11.98 1.49 3.83
CA PHE A 70 11.62 0.34 2.99
C PHE A 70 10.79 0.76 1.77
N LEU A 71 9.75 1.59 1.94
CA LEU A 71 8.90 2.04 0.82
C LEU A 71 9.69 2.86 -0.22
N LEU A 72 10.59 3.73 0.22
CA LEU A 72 11.42 4.56 -0.66
C LEU A 72 12.46 3.73 -1.42
N THR A 73 13.16 2.84 -0.72
CA THR A 73 14.18 1.95 -1.32
C THR A 73 13.54 0.92 -2.26
N LEU A 74 12.36 0.41 -1.91
CA LEU A 74 11.54 -0.40 -2.81
C LEU A 74 11.24 0.36 -4.10
N HIS A 75 10.72 1.59 -4.00
CA HIS A 75 10.40 2.42 -5.16
C HIS A 75 11.62 2.71 -6.03
N ASP A 76 12.80 2.82 -5.43
CA ASP A 76 14.06 3.06 -6.15
C ASP A 76 14.62 1.82 -6.87
N GLY A 77 14.08 0.63 -6.59
CA GLY A 77 14.49 -0.65 -7.16
C GLY A 77 15.49 -1.44 -6.30
N GLU A 78 15.80 -0.96 -5.10
CA GLU A 78 16.80 -1.55 -4.20
C GLU A 78 16.21 -1.74 -2.78
N PRO A 79 15.12 -2.53 -2.63
CA PRO A 79 14.38 -2.63 -1.36
C PRO A 79 15.24 -3.11 -0.18
N ASP A 80 15.21 -2.36 0.91
CA ASP A 80 15.86 -2.71 2.17
C ASP A 80 14.94 -3.57 3.06
N PHE A 81 14.94 -4.89 2.82
CA PHE A 81 14.13 -5.83 3.61
C PHE A 81 14.58 -5.98 5.07
N ASP A 82 15.83 -5.62 5.39
CA ASP A 82 16.32 -5.63 6.77
C ASP A 82 15.65 -4.52 7.60
N ALA A 83 15.30 -3.39 6.98
CA ALA A 83 14.54 -2.33 7.63
C ALA A 83 13.20 -2.83 8.22
N ILE A 84 12.58 -3.82 7.59
CA ILE A 84 11.33 -4.45 8.07
C ILE A 84 11.56 -5.83 8.72
N GLY A 85 12.81 -6.28 8.86
CA GLY A 85 13.18 -7.54 9.50
C GLY A 85 12.68 -8.79 8.77
N LEU A 86 12.51 -8.72 7.44
CA LEU A 86 12.01 -9.83 6.62
C LEU A 86 12.88 -10.06 5.36
N PRO A 87 14.20 -10.30 5.51
CA PRO A 87 15.13 -10.46 4.37
C PRO A 87 14.70 -11.53 3.37
N GLN A 88 14.09 -12.63 3.84
CA GLN A 88 13.60 -13.72 3.02
C GLN A 88 12.48 -13.32 2.04
N ALA A 89 11.80 -12.19 2.27
CA ALA A 89 10.73 -11.72 1.38
C ALA A 89 11.27 -11.24 0.03
N ALA A 90 12.57 -10.93 -0.09
CA ALA A 90 13.23 -10.59 -1.35
C ALA A 90 13.14 -11.72 -2.40
N GLU A 91 13.01 -12.97 -1.95
CA GLU A 91 12.97 -14.15 -2.81
C GLU A 91 11.59 -14.41 -3.42
N LEU A 92 10.54 -13.72 -2.95
CA LEU A 92 9.18 -13.93 -3.43
C LEU A 92 9.05 -13.52 -4.91
N PRO A 93 8.46 -14.37 -5.78
CA PRO A 93 8.32 -14.06 -7.20
C PRO A 93 7.61 -12.73 -7.48
N ALA A 94 6.56 -12.42 -6.71
CA ALA A 94 5.80 -11.18 -6.85
C ALA A 94 6.63 -9.94 -6.48
N VAL A 95 7.51 -10.05 -5.46
CA VAL A 95 8.43 -8.98 -5.06
C VAL A 95 9.47 -8.73 -6.16
N ARG A 96 10.09 -9.79 -6.68
CA ARG A 96 11.05 -9.66 -7.79
C ARG A 96 10.42 -9.03 -9.02
N TRP A 97 9.18 -9.40 -9.32
CA TRP A 97 8.39 -8.80 -10.40
C TRP A 97 8.13 -7.31 -10.16
N LYS A 98 7.77 -6.92 -8.93
CA LYS A 98 7.58 -5.51 -8.55
C LYS A 98 8.84 -4.68 -8.77
N VAL A 99 9.98 -5.18 -8.29
CA VAL A 99 11.28 -4.51 -8.43
C VAL A 99 11.62 -4.32 -9.91
N LEU A 100 11.48 -5.37 -10.73
CA LEU A 100 11.71 -5.27 -12.17
C LEU A 100 10.84 -4.19 -12.84
N ASN A 101 9.56 -4.09 -12.46
CA ASN A 101 8.66 -3.09 -13.01
C ASN A 101 9.01 -1.66 -12.56
N LEU A 102 9.52 -1.49 -11.33
CA LEU A 102 9.95 -0.18 -10.83
C LEU A 102 11.24 0.29 -11.52
N VAL A 103 12.17 -0.63 -11.78
CA VAL A 103 13.38 -0.35 -12.59
C VAL A 103 12.98 0.06 -14.01
N LYS A 104 12.11 -0.71 -14.67
CA LYS A 104 11.57 -0.34 -15.99
C LYS A 104 10.85 1.00 -15.98
N LEU A 105 10.06 1.30 -14.95
CA LEU A 105 9.38 2.59 -14.80
C LEU A 105 10.38 3.74 -14.68
N LYS A 106 11.45 3.57 -13.89
CA LYS A 106 12.52 4.56 -13.70
C LYS A 106 13.22 4.88 -15.03
N GLU A 107 13.49 3.85 -15.84
CA GLU A 107 14.15 3.99 -17.15
C GLU A 107 13.22 4.59 -18.23
N GLN A 108 12.00 4.06 -18.34
CA GLN A 108 11.09 4.41 -19.44
C GLN A 108 10.28 5.68 -19.17
N ASN A 109 10.01 6.00 -17.90
CA ASN A 109 9.24 7.18 -17.51
C ASN A 109 9.75 7.77 -16.18
N PRO A 110 10.95 8.38 -16.18
CA PRO A 110 11.57 8.96 -14.98
C PRO A 110 10.71 10.05 -14.34
N ALA A 111 9.92 10.79 -15.12
CA ALA A 111 9.01 11.81 -14.60
C ALA A 111 7.89 11.19 -13.74
N LYS A 112 7.28 10.10 -14.20
CA LYS A 112 6.27 9.36 -13.42
C LYS A 112 6.89 8.71 -12.20
N HIS A 113 8.10 8.13 -12.33
CA HIS A 113 8.84 7.57 -11.20
C HIS A 113 9.09 8.62 -10.12
N LEU A 114 9.61 9.80 -10.49
CA LEU A 114 9.87 10.90 -9.55
C LEU A 114 8.59 11.43 -8.91
N LYS A 115 7.50 11.56 -9.67
CA LYS A 115 6.19 11.95 -9.13
C LYS A 115 5.75 10.97 -8.04
N GLN A 116 5.76 9.67 -8.33
CA GLN A 116 5.35 8.66 -7.35
C GLN A 116 6.27 8.61 -6.12
N ARG A 117 7.58 8.88 -6.30
CA ARG A 117 8.51 9.00 -5.17
C ARG A 117 8.11 10.14 -4.23
N ARG A 118 7.75 11.31 -4.78
CA ARG A 118 7.29 12.46 -3.98
C ARG A 118 5.99 12.15 -3.24
N GLU A 119 5.04 11.45 -3.88
CA GLU A 119 3.81 11.00 -3.21
C GLU A 119 4.12 10.08 -2.02
N ILE A 120 5.12 9.20 -2.14
CA ILE A 120 5.57 8.35 -1.02
C ILE A 120 6.18 9.21 0.09
N GLN A 121 7.06 10.15 -0.24
CA GLN A 121 7.68 11.05 0.75
C GLN A 121 6.62 11.88 1.52
N GLY A 122 5.56 12.29 0.84
CA GLY A 122 4.46 13.07 1.41
C GLY A 122 3.41 12.27 2.18
N ILE A 123 3.60 10.96 2.42
CA ILE A 123 2.61 10.17 3.18
C ILE A 123 2.47 10.67 4.61
N LEU A 124 3.58 11.05 5.24
CA LEU A 124 3.67 11.50 6.64
C LEU A 124 3.76 13.02 6.81
N SER A 125 3.73 13.77 5.70
CA SER A 125 3.59 15.24 5.70
C SER A 125 2.13 15.64 5.83
#